data_AF-A0A936ZV72-F1
#
_entry.id   AF-A0A936ZV72-F1
#
_cell.length_a   1.000
_cell.length_b   1.000
_cell.length_c   1.000
_cell.angle_alpha   90.00
_cell.angle_beta   90.00
_cell.angle_gamma   90.00
#
_symmetry.space_group_name_H-M   'P 1'
#
loop_
_entity.id
_entity.type
_entity.pdbx_description
1 polymer ?
#
loop_
_entity_poly.entity_id
_entity_poly.type
_entity_poly.pdbx_seq_one_letter_code
_entity_poly.pdbx_strand_id
1 'polypeptide(L)'
;MRNIFIIISLFLVSGSCKKKANTTDQLTVMYLAPQSIEYAKGFTIQNHGTYKEIKVTTPWPDAKYELTYILHPKGTERPFDSNSAVFVEVPVERVVVTSTTDVPMLEYLNLEQKLVGFPHTDYISSEKTRALVDNGSIQELGKEYNLNTEVVLELSPELIIGFSASGDTKAYDLIQKTGIPVVMNGSWMEEHPIGRAEWIKFVAAFFGKETIAEDVFQNIKKEYNKASTLAKNTTNSPTVMSGNMFKDVWHVPGGNSFIARFLKDANTTYLWADIPKTGSQALSFESVLEKAQKAELWIGSGNSKSLSELRETNHKYEAFDAFKNKTVYSSTLKMGPKGGLIYYELGPMRPDLILKDIIHIAHPEVLVDYEPYFFEKLK
;
A
#
# COMPACT_ATOMS: atom_id res chain seq x y z
N MET A 1 -99.81 -16.86 -28.66
CA MET A 1 -98.79 -17.93 -28.85
C MET A 1 -97.56 -17.26 -29.45
N ARG A 2 -96.32 -17.35 -28.97
CA ARG A 2 -95.71 -18.01 -27.81
C ARG A 2 -94.33 -17.34 -27.63
N ASN A 3 -93.91 -17.19 -26.38
CA ASN A 3 -92.65 -16.61 -25.87
C ASN A 3 -91.36 -17.21 -26.46
N ILE A 4 -90.23 -16.50 -26.25
CA ILE A 4 -88.90 -16.95 -25.72
C ILE A 4 -87.88 -15.81 -26.03
N PHE A 5 -87.41 -14.95 -25.11
CA PHE A 5 -86.40 -15.06 -24.03
C PHE A 5 -84.98 -15.54 -24.43
N ILE A 6 -84.00 -14.60 -24.43
CA ILE A 6 -82.54 -14.78 -24.22
C ILE A 6 -81.98 -13.35 -24.04
N ILE A 7 -81.60 -12.84 -22.87
CA ILE A 7 -80.51 -13.17 -21.90
C ILE A 7 -79.11 -12.73 -22.37
N ILE A 8 -78.65 -11.63 -21.76
CA ILE A 8 -77.31 -11.34 -21.17
C ILE A 8 -76.11 -11.19 -22.12
N SER A 9 -75.51 -10.00 -22.16
CA SER A 9 -74.25 -9.73 -21.43
C SER A 9 -73.78 -8.29 -21.68
N LEU A 10 -73.93 -7.43 -20.67
CA LEU A 10 -73.40 -6.08 -20.62
C LEU A 10 -71.99 -6.18 -20.01
N PHE A 11 -70.95 -6.05 -20.84
CA PHE A 11 -69.56 -6.00 -20.38
C PHE A 11 -69.30 -4.71 -19.61
N LEU A 12 -69.31 -4.81 -18.28
CA LEU A 12 -68.78 -3.80 -17.36
C LEU A 12 -67.26 -3.77 -17.49
N VAL A 13 -66.74 -2.71 -18.12
CA VAL A 13 -65.30 -2.39 -18.09
C VAL A 13 -65.00 -1.79 -16.72
N SER A 14 -64.56 -2.64 -15.78
CA SER A 14 -63.98 -2.21 -14.51
C SER A 14 -62.56 -1.68 -14.76
N GLY A 15 -62.41 -0.36 -14.67
CA GLY A 15 -61.10 0.31 -14.61
C GLY A 15 -60.36 -0.13 -13.36
N SER A 16 -59.47 -1.12 -13.51
CA SER A 16 -58.51 -1.50 -12.48
C SER A 16 -57.44 -0.42 -12.38
N CYS A 17 -57.61 0.46 -11.38
CA CYS A 17 -56.52 1.27 -10.86
C CYS A 17 -55.44 0.33 -10.31
N LYS A 18 -54.45 -0.02 -11.14
CA LYS A 18 -53.17 -0.53 -10.66
C LYS A 18 -52.51 0.59 -9.85
N LYS A 19 -52.65 0.53 -8.53
CA LYS A 19 -51.71 1.21 -7.63
C LYS A 19 -50.32 0.72 -8.01
N LYS A 20 -49.53 1.58 -8.65
CA LYS A 20 -48.07 1.44 -8.66
C LYS A 20 -47.67 1.36 -7.19
N ALA A 21 -47.22 0.18 -6.77
CA ALA A 21 -46.44 0.10 -5.55
C ALA A 21 -45.21 0.96 -5.82
N ASN A 22 -45.11 2.10 -5.14
CA ASN A 22 -43.83 2.71 -4.88
C ASN A 22 -43.10 1.73 -3.98
N THR A 23 -42.39 0.76 -4.56
CA THR A 23 -41.25 0.14 -3.91
C THR A 23 -40.22 1.26 -3.76
N THR A 24 -40.35 2.01 -2.68
CA THR A 24 -39.18 2.63 -2.07
C THR A 24 -38.31 1.45 -1.71
N ASP A 25 -37.31 1.12 -2.54
CA ASP A 25 -36.24 0.24 -2.11
C ASP A 25 -35.74 0.84 -0.79
N GLN A 26 -35.97 0.13 0.32
CA GLN A 26 -35.33 0.49 1.58
C GLN A 26 -33.85 0.44 1.28
N LEU A 27 -33.19 1.61 1.26
CA LEU A 27 -31.74 1.71 1.17
C LEU A 27 -31.18 0.77 2.24
N THR A 28 -30.65 -0.36 1.80
CA THR A 28 -30.06 -1.34 2.71
C THR A 28 -28.76 -0.70 3.14
N VAL A 29 -28.78 -0.08 4.32
CA VAL A 29 -27.61 0.54 4.94
C VAL A 29 -26.51 -0.51 4.99
N MET A 30 -25.36 -0.22 4.40
CA MET A 30 -24.22 -1.14 4.41
C MET A 30 -23.82 -1.42 5.86
N TYR A 31 -23.71 -2.71 6.20
CA TYR A 31 -23.19 -3.11 7.50
C TYR A 31 -21.69 -2.83 7.56
N LEU A 32 -21.27 -2.06 8.57
CA LEU A 32 -19.87 -1.76 8.84
C LEU A 32 -19.25 -2.91 9.63
N ALA A 33 -18.62 -3.86 8.92
CA ALA A 33 -18.04 -5.04 9.54
C ALA A 33 -16.88 -4.67 10.48
N PRO A 34 -16.80 -5.25 11.69
CA PRO A 34 -15.73 -4.95 12.63
C PRO A 34 -14.36 -5.40 12.08
N GLN A 35 -13.32 -4.67 12.44
CA GLN A 35 -11.93 -4.96 12.10
C GLN A 35 -11.06 -4.84 13.35
N SER A 36 -10.06 -5.70 13.46
CA SER A 36 -9.00 -5.62 14.44
C SER A 36 -7.67 -5.37 13.74
N ILE A 37 -6.80 -4.62 14.41
CA ILE A 37 -5.44 -4.31 13.96
C ILE A 37 -4.46 -5.02 14.90
N GLU A 38 -3.50 -5.77 14.34
CA GLU A 38 -2.59 -6.65 15.08
C GLU A 38 -1.12 -6.16 15.08
N TYR A 39 -0.66 -5.57 13.99
CA TYR A 39 0.75 -5.20 13.75
C TYR A 39 0.93 -3.71 13.44
N ALA A 40 0.03 -3.10 12.67
CA ALA A 40 0.13 -1.69 12.33
C ALA A 40 -0.02 -0.83 13.60
N LYS A 41 0.86 0.16 13.75
CA LYS A 41 0.83 1.13 14.86
C LYS A 41 0.42 2.52 14.40
N GLY A 42 0.50 2.79 13.09
CA GLY A 42 0.25 4.11 12.52
C GLY A 42 -1.22 4.48 12.36
N PHE A 43 -2.15 3.55 12.64
CA PHE A 43 -3.57 3.84 12.68
C PHE A 43 -4.35 2.93 13.66
N THR A 44 -5.57 3.35 14.00
CA THR A 44 -6.56 2.56 14.74
C THR A 44 -7.91 2.62 14.03
N ILE A 45 -8.74 1.58 14.22
CA ILE A 45 -10.13 1.53 13.73
C ILE A 45 -11.05 1.16 14.90
N GLN A 46 -12.09 1.97 15.12
CA GLN A 46 -13.13 1.75 16.13
C GLN A 46 -14.50 1.67 15.48
N ASN A 47 -15.33 0.72 15.94
CA ASN A 47 -16.68 0.48 15.41
C ASN A 47 -17.71 1.03 16.40
N HIS A 48 -18.58 1.94 15.94
CA HIS A 48 -19.59 2.60 16.77
C HIS A 48 -21.03 2.21 16.37
N GLY A 49 -21.20 1.08 15.70
CA GLY A 49 -22.50 0.57 15.24
C GLY A 49 -22.99 1.25 13.95
N THR A 50 -23.19 2.56 13.97
CA THR A 50 -23.68 3.35 12.82
C THR A 50 -22.57 3.98 11.98
N TYR A 51 -21.37 4.10 12.53
CA TYR A 51 -20.18 4.63 11.85
C TYR A 51 -18.91 3.91 12.32
N LYS A 52 -17.82 4.11 11.58
CA LYS A 52 -16.45 3.75 11.98
C LYS A 52 -15.63 5.00 12.18
N GLU A 53 -14.80 4.99 13.22
CA GLU A 53 -13.76 6.00 13.42
C GLU A 53 -12.41 5.38 13.05
N ILE A 54 -11.65 6.07 12.20
CA ILE A 54 -10.25 5.76 11.91
C ILE A 54 -9.39 6.92 12.41
N LYS A 55 -8.38 6.62 13.22
CA LYS A 55 -7.36 7.60 13.59
C LYS A 55 -6.02 7.19 12.99
N VAL A 56 -5.41 8.09 12.23
CA VAL A 56 -4.03 7.93 11.76
C VAL A 56 -3.12 8.73 12.68
N THR A 57 -2.28 8.01 13.42
CA THR A 57 -1.43 8.55 14.49
C THR A 57 -0.09 9.04 13.98
N THR A 58 0.42 8.46 12.89
CA THR A 58 1.70 8.83 12.27
C THR A 58 1.54 8.94 10.74
N PRO A 59 0.88 10.00 10.24
CA PRO A 59 0.65 10.16 8.80
C PRO A 59 1.93 10.51 8.01
N TRP A 60 2.94 11.08 8.69
CA TRP A 60 4.27 11.43 8.18
C TRP A 60 5.26 11.61 9.35
N PRO A 61 6.58 11.80 9.11
CA PRO A 61 7.58 11.97 10.15
C PRO A 61 7.32 13.20 11.00
N ASP A 62 7.51 13.07 12.31
CA ASP A 62 7.40 14.17 13.27
C ASP A 62 6.03 14.88 13.31
N ALA A 63 4.98 14.23 12.78
CA ALA A 63 3.61 14.72 12.80
C ALA A 63 3.22 15.20 14.21
N LYS A 64 2.63 16.39 14.29
CA LYS A 64 2.29 17.04 15.57
C LYS A 64 0.86 16.76 16.04
N TYR A 65 0.07 16.12 15.20
CA TYR A 65 -1.34 15.84 15.44
C TYR A 65 -1.74 14.58 14.67
N GLU A 66 -2.77 13.92 15.20
CA GLU A 66 -3.41 12.77 14.57
C GLU A 66 -4.49 13.24 13.59
N LEU A 67 -4.82 12.40 12.61
CA LEU A 67 -5.90 12.65 11.66
C LEU A 67 -7.07 11.72 11.98
N THR A 68 -8.27 12.27 12.08
CA THR A 68 -9.49 11.52 12.39
C THR A 68 -10.41 11.47 11.19
N TYR A 69 -10.83 10.27 10.80
CA TYR A 69 -11.76 10.01 9.71
C TYR A 69 -13.00 9.28 10.22
N ILE A 70 -14.18 9.73 9.81
CA ILE A 70 -15.46 9.15 10.20
C ILE A 70 -16.13 8.58 8.96
N LEU A 71 -16.25 7.26 8.92
CA LEU A 71 -16.85 6.53 7.82
C LEU A 71 -18.31 6.23 8.18
N HIS A 72 -19.24 6.68 7.36
CA HIS A 72 -20.67 6.39 7.53
C HIS A 72 -21.30 5.91 6.22
N PRO A 73 -22.35 5.06 6.28
CA PRO A 73 -22.93 4.53 5.05
C PRO A 73 -23.56 5.63 4.18
N LYS A 74 -23.48 5.46 2.85
CA LYS A 74 -24.16 6.33 1.89
C LYS A 74 -25.66 6.44 2.21
N GLY A 75 -26.19 7.66 2.12
CA GLY A 75 -27.61 7.93 2.40
C GLY A 75 -27.97 8.02 3.88
N THR A 76 -27.00 7.98 4.80
CA THR A 76 -27.22 8.31 6.21
C THR A 76 -26.75 9.72 6.51
N GLU A 77 -27.36 10.36 7.51
CA GLU A 77 -26.83 11.62 8.05
C GLU A 77 -25.48 11.39 8.73
N ARG A 78 -24.67 12.46 8.84
CA ARG A 78 -23.45 12.43 9.63
C ARG A 78 -23.81 12.09 11.09
N PRO A 79 -23.02 11.22 11.76
CA PRO A 79 -23.34 10.82 13.13
C PRO A 79 -23.25 11.95 14.15
N PHE A 80 -22.46 13.00 13.84
CA PHE A 80 -22.30 14.23 14.62
C PHE A 80 -21.62 15.30 13.77
N ASP A 81 -21.65 16.55 14.22
CA ASP A 81 -20.89 17.64 13.62
C ASP A 81 -19.46 17.69 14.20
N SER A 82 -18.46 17.85 13.32
CA SER A 82 -17.07 18.07 13.72
C SER A 82 -16.33 18.89 12.67
N ASN A 83 -15.52 19.84 13.15
CA ASN A 83 -14.65 20.66 12.30
C ASN A 83 -13.24 20.07 12.14
N SER A 84 -12.90 19.03 12.90
CA SER A 84 -11.56 18.41 12.89
C SER A 84 -11.52 17.04 12.24
N ALA A 85 -12.68 16.39 12.04
CA ALA A 85 -12.77 15.08 11.40
C ALA A 85 -13.16 15.20 9.92
N VAL A 86 -12.59 14.32 9.09
CA VAL A 86 -13.03 14.16 7.70
C VAL A 86 -14.10 13.08 7.65
N PHE A 87 -15.27 13.42 7.10
CA PHE A 87 -16.36 12.47 6.93
C PHE A 87 -16.28 11.84 5.53
N VAL A 88 -16.41 10.51 5.47
CA VAL A 88 -16.37 9.75 4.22
C VAL A 88 -17.62 8.88 4.15
N GLU A 89 -18.37 9.02 3.05
CA GLU A 89 -19.48 8.12 2.76
C GLU A 89 -18.96 6.80 2.17
N VAL A 90 -19.44 5.68 2.70
CA VAL A 90 -19.01 4.34 2.27
C VAL A 90 -20.19 3.48 1.79
N PRO A 91 -20.01 2.56 0.83
CA PRO A 91 -18.75 2.26 0.14
C PRO A 91 -18.39 3.30 -0.93
N VAL A 92 -17.09 3.59 -1.04
CA VAL A 92 -16.52 4.45 -2.07
C VAL A 92 -16.57 3.75 -3.43
N GLU A 93 -17.00 4.47 -4.46
CA GLU A 93 -17.17 3.96 -5.82
C GLU A 93 -16.18 4.59 -6.82
N ARG A 94 -15.59 5.73 -6.47
CA ARG A 94 -14.60 6.44 -7.29
C ARG A 94 -13.48 6.95 -6.39
N VAL A 95 -12.27 6.45 -6.56
CA VAL A 95 -11.12 6.81 -5.73
C VAL A 95 -9.96 7.34 -6.59
N VAL A 96 -9.25 8.32 -6.06
CA VAL A 96 -7.89 8.65 -6.49
C VAL A 96 -6.93 8.17 -5.41
N VAL A 97 -5.88 7.47 -5.80
CA VAL A 97 -4.75 7.16 -4.90
C VAL A 97 -3.51 7.85 -5.44
N THR A 98 -2.59 8.19 -4.55
CA THR A 98 -1.40 8.97 -4.93
C THR A 98 -0.07 8.27 -4.67
N SER A 99 -0.10 7.12 -3.98
CA SER A 99 1.06 6.24 -3.83
C SER A 99 0.87 4.98 -4.66
N THR A 100 1.92 4.52 -5.36
CA THR A 100 1.89 3.21 -6.04
C THR A 100 1.64 2.08 -5.05
N THR A 101 1.99 2.23 -3.78
CA THR A 101 1.74 1.21 -2.73
C THR A 101 0.26 0.91 -2.50
N ASP A 102 -0.64 1.82 -2.87
CA ASP A 102 -2.09 1.61 -2.77
C ASP A 102 -2.63 0.76 -3.93
N VAL A 103 -1.95 0.72 -5.08
CA VAL A 103 -2.35 -0.07 -6.26
C VAL A 103 -2.54 -1.55 -5.93
N PRO A 104 -1.56 -2.27 -5.36
CA PRO A 104 -1.76 -3.68 -5.01
C PRO A 104 -2.83 -3.86 -3.93
N MET A 105 -3.02 -2.91 -3.00
CA MET A 105 -4.09 -2.98 -2.01
C MET A 105 -5.46 -2.99 -2.71
N LEU A 106 -5.66 -2.10 -3.69
CA LEU A 106 -6.89 -2.09 -4.49
C LEU A 106 -7.05 -3.41 -5.27
N GLU A 107 -6.01 -3.93 -5.90
CA GLU A 107 -6.08 -5.18 -6.65
C GLU A 107 -6.42 -6.40 -5.78
N TYR A 108 -5.80 -6.52 -4.60
CA TYR A 108 -6.11 -7.60 -3.64
C TYR A 108 -7.55 -7.53 -3.13
N LEU A 109 -8.14 -6.33 -3.10
CA LEU A 109 -9.52 -6.10 -2.70
C LEU A 109 -10.50 -6.19 -3.88
N ASN A 110 -10.01 -6.44 -5.11
CA ASN A 110 -10.78 -6.40 -6.37
C ASN A 110 -11.44 -5.03 -6.62
N LEU A 111 -10.69 -3.96 -6.40
CA LEU A 111 -11.13 -2.57 -6.47
C LEU A 111 -10.41 -1.75 -7.56
N GLU A 112 -9.57 -2.37 -8.40
CA GLU A 112 -8.81 -1.63 -9.43
C GLU A 112 -9.71 -0.81 -10.37
N GLN A 113 -10.94 -1.27 -10.63
CA GLN A 113 -11.92 -0.56 -11.47
C GLN A 113 -12.52 0.69 -10.79
N LYS A 114 -12.27 0.88 -9.48
CA LYS A 114 -12.70 2.07 -8.73
C LYS A 114 -11.68 3.19 -8.80
N LEU A 115 -10.44 2.90 -9.19
CA LEU A 115 -9.39 3.90 -9.38
C LEU A 115 -9.69 4.70 -10.65
N VAL A 116 -9.90 6.01 -10.50
CA VAL A 116 -10.27 6.90 -11.62
C VAL A 116 -9.15 7.84 -12.04
N GLY A 117 -8.13 8.01 -11.20
CA GLY A 117 -6.96 8.83 -11.53
C GLY A 117 -5.78 8.57 -10.61
N PHE A 118 -4.58 8.80 -11.13
CA PHE A 118 -3.31 8.58 -10.44
C PHE A 118 -2.24 9.57 -10.94
N PRO A 119 -1.41 10.16 -10.07
CA PRO A 119 -0.30 11.03 -10.49
C PRO A 119 0.92 10.23 -10.95
N HIS A 120 1.53 10.60 -12.07
CA HIS A 120 2.66 9.90 -12.69
C HIS A 120 2.37 8.42 -12.92
N THR A 121 1.35 8.16 -13.73
CA THR A 121 0.88 6.82 -14.07
C THR A 121 1.99 5.91 -14.58
N ASP A 122 3.05 6.40 -15.23
CA ASP A 122 4.21 5.60 -15.67
C ASP A 122 4.89 4.78 -14.56
N TYR A 123 4.75 5.17 -13.29
CA TYR A 123 5.26 4.39 -12.16
C TYR A 123 4.40 3.18 -11.80
N ILE A 124 3.16 3.09 -12.30
CA ILE A 124 2.31 1.91 -12.09
C ILE A 124 2.95 0.69 -12.77
N SER A 125 3.38 -0.28 -11.97
CA SER A 125 4.13 -1.44 -12.46
C SER A 125 3.24 -2.65 -12.77
N SER A 126 2.08 -2.76 -12.12
CA SER A 126 1.11 -3.82 -12.33
C SER A 126 0.55 -3.78 -13.75
N GLU A 127 0.64 -4.91 -14.45
CA GLU A 127 0.05 -5.08 -15.78
C GLU A 127 -1.47 -4.91 -15.76
N LYS A 128 -2.12 -5.39 -14.69
CA LYS A 128 -3.58 -5.34 -14.52
C LYS A 128 -4.07 -3.89 -14.42
N THR A 129 -3.44 -3.08 -13.54
CA THR A 129 -3.80 -1.66 -13.40
C THR A 129 -3.29 -0.84 -14.58
N ARG A 130 -2.14 -1.19 -15.19
CA ARG A 130 -1.65 -0.54 -16.41
C ARG A 130 -2.66 -0.61 -17.55
N ALA A 131 -3.33 -1.75 -17.73
CA ALA A 131 -4.36 -1.88 -18.77
C ALA A 131 -5.51 -0.87 -18.60
N LEU A 132 -5.80 -0.43 -17.36
CA LEU A 132 -6.79 0.60 -17.06
C LEU A 132 -6.28 2.01 -17.33
N VAL A 133 -4.98 2.25 -17.20
CA VAL A 133 -4.35 3.49 -17.66
C VAL A 133 -4.40 3.56 -19.19
N ASP A 134 -3.96 2.50 -19.85
CA ASP A 134 -3.80 2.46 -21.32
C ASP A 134 -5.15 2.58 -22.04
N ASN A 135 -6.24 2.13 -21.43
CA ASN A 135 -7.60 2.26 -21.97
C ASN A 135 -8.33 3.55 -21.56
N GLY A 136 -7.68 4.43 -20.77
CA GLY A 136 -8.21 5.72 -20.33
C GLY A 136 -9.16 5.69 -19.13
N SER A 137 -9.34 4.53 -18.47
CA SER A 137 -10.16 4.42 -17.25
C SER A 137 -9.50 5.10 -16.04
N ILE A 138 -8.16 5.12 -15.99
CA ILE A 138 -7.37 5.87 -15.01
C ILE A 138 -6.73 7.07 -15.70
N GLN A 139 -7.10 8.27 -15.28
CA GLN A 139 -6.53 9.50 -15.83
C GLN A 139 -5.24 9.92 -15.12
N GLU A 140 -4.32 10.51 -15.88
CA GLU A 140 -3.07 11.08 -15.38
C GLU A 140 -3.35 12.40 -14.63
N LEU A 141 -2.86 12.50 -13.38
CA LEU A 141 -3.11 13.66 -12.51
C LEU A 141 -1.91 14.59 -12.35
N GLY A 142 -0.83 14.38 -13.08
CA GLY A 142 0.38 15.18 -12.97
C GLY A 142 1.33 14.61 -11.92
N LYS A 143 1.95 15.48 -11.11
CA LYS A 143 2.99 15.03 -10.15
C LYS A 143 2.39 14.89 -8.75
N GLU A 144 2.92 13.96 -7.96
CA GLU A 144 2.45 13.65 -6.58
C GLU A 144 2.15 14.89 -5.72
N TYR A 145 3.08 15.87 -5.66
CA TYR A 145 2.93 17.11 -4.88
C TYR A 145 2.27 18.28 -5.63
N ASN A 146 1.91 18.08 -6.91
CA ASN A 146 1.30 19.08 -7.77
C ASN A 146 0.21 18.42 -8.62
N LEU A 147 -0.81 17.90 -7.93
CA LEU A 147 -1.98 17.31 -8.58
C LEU A 147 -2.68 18.35 -9.46
N ASN A 148 -3.08 17.94 -10.66
CA ASN A 148 -3.93 18.74 -11.51
C ASN A 148 -5.35 18.79 -10.92
N THR A 149 -5.61 19.83 -10.12
CA THR A 149 -6.88 19.99 -9.41
C THR A 149 -8.07 20.05 -10.36
N GLU A 150 -7.94 20.63 -11.55
CA GLU A 150 -9.03 20.71 -12.52
C GLU A 150 -9.44 19.31 -12.99
N VAL A 151 -8.47 18.46 -13.34
CA VAL A 151 -8.73 17.06 -13.74
C VAL A 151 -9.29 16.25 -12.57
N VAL A 152 -8.79 16.46 -11.34
CA VAL A 152 -9.35 15.80 -10.15
C VAL A 152 -10.82 16.17 -9.96
N LEU A 153 -11.21 17.43 -10.14
CA LEU A 153 -12.61 17.87 -10.02
C LEU A 153 -13.48 17.29 -11.15
N GLU A 154 -12.97 17.25 -12.38
CA GLU A 154 -13.66 16.63 -13.52
C GLU A 154 -13.92 15.14 -13.28
N LEU A 155 -12.96 14.43 -12.69
CA LEU A 155 -13.13 13.03 -12.30
C LEU A 155 -14.16 12.81 -11.19
N SER A 156 -14.49 13.85 -10.41
CA SER A 156 -15.45 13.76 -9.30
C SER A 156 -15.24 12.52 -8.42
N PRO A 157 -14.04 12.30 -7.85
CA PRO A 157 -13.80 11.20 -6.93
C PRO A 157 -14.57 11.41 -5.63
N GLU A 158 -14.97 10.31 -5.01
CA GLU A 158 -15.61 10.29 -3.69
C GLU A 158 -14.59 10.25 -2.55
N LEU A 159 -13.33 9.89 -2.86
CA LEU A 159 -12.24 9.82 -1.90
C LEU A 159 -10.89 10.02 -2.59
N ILE A 160 -9.98 10.73 -1.92
CA ILE A 160 -8.54 10.69 -2.24
C ILE A 160 -7.78 10.02 -1.10
N ILE A 161 -6.99 9.01 -1.44
CA ILE A 161 -6.00 8.40 -0.55
C ILE A 161 -4.64 9.04 -0.86
N GLY A 162 -4.25 9.95 0.02
CA GLY A 162 -3.01 10.72 0.00
C GLY A 162 -1.87 10.04 0.74
N PHE A 163 -0.64 10.48 0.49
CA PHE A 163 0.48 10.25 1.40
C PHE A 163 1.38 11.49 1.41
N SER A 164 2.24 11.63 2.41
CA SER A 164 3.24 12.71 2.42
C SER A 164 4.53 12.24 3.05
N ALA A 165 5.65 12.39 2.35
CA ALA A 165 6.97 12.06 2.88
C ALA A 165 7.48 13.11 3.89
N SER A 166 6.99 14.35 3.80
CA SER A 166 7.50 15.52 4.53
C SER A 166 6.47 16.22 5.41
N GLY A 167 5.20 15.85 5.28
CA GLY A 167 4.08 16.59 5.85
C GLY A 167 3.61 17.78 5.00
N ASP A 168 4.14 17.97 3.78
CA ASP A 168 3.52 18.89 2.82
C ASP A 168 2.21 18.27 2.30
N THR A 169 1.08 18.91 2.64
CA THR A 169 -0.28 18.50 2.28
C THR A 169 -1.03 19.55 1.47
N LYS A 170 -0.37 20.61 0.99
CA LYS A 170 -1.06 21.77 0.39
C LYS A 170 -2.00 21.43 -0.76
N ALA A 171 -1.59 20.49 -1.63
CA ALA A 171 -2.41 20.03 -2.74
C ALA A 171 -3.69 19.32 -2.25
N TYR A 172 -3.55 18.47 -1.22
CA TYR A 172 -4.68 17.80 -0.57
C TYR A 172 -5.60 18.80 0.14
N ASP A 173 -5.04 19.76 0.87
CA ASP A 173 -5.80 20.78 1.59
C ASP A 173 -6.66 21.64 0.63
N LEU A 174 -6.14 21.92 -0.58
CA LEU A 174 -6.88 22.65 -1.61
C LEU A 174 -8.05 21.84 -2.14
N ILE A 175 -7.84 20.55 -2.44
CA ILE A 175 -8.89 19.66 -2.92
C ILE A 175 -9.95 19.44 -1.83
N GLN A 176 -9.53 19.27 -0.58
CA GLN A 176 -10.48 19.06 0.51
C GLN A 176 -11.43 20.24 0.74
N LYS A 177 -11.00 21.47 0.43
CA LYS A 177 -11.88 22.67 0.45
C LYS A 177 -13.02 22.63 -0.56
N THR A 178 -12.94 21.77 -1.58
CA THR A 178 -14.02 21.59 -2.56
C THR A 178 -15.06 20.56 -2.09
N GLY A 179 -14.87 19.95 -0.92
CA GLY A 179 -15.77 18.96 -0.34
C GLY A 179 -15.40 17.50 -0.65
N ILE A 180 -14.36 17.25 -1.46
CA ILE A 180 -13.84 15.89 -1.69
C ILE A 180 -13.02 15.47 -0.46
N PRO A 181 -13.36 14.38 0.24
CA PRO A 181 -12.60 13.97 1.41
C PRO A 181 -11.21 13.44 1.01
N VAL A 182 -10.20 13.81 1.80
CA VAL A 182 -8.84 13.29 1.67
C VAL A 182 -8.45 12.55 2.95
N VAL A 183 -7.87 11.37 2.80
CA VAL A 183 -7.34 10.56 3.90
C VAL A 183 -5.88 10.23 3.62
N MET A 184 -5.07 10.19 4.67
CA MET A 184 -3.62 9.96 4.57
C MET A 184 -3.25 8.52 4.92
N ASN A 185 -2.62 7.83 3.96
CA ASN A 185 -1.99 6.52 4.16
C ASN A 185 -0.55 6.71 4.67
N GLY A 186 -0.31 6.29 5.91
CA GLY A 186 0.98 6.35 6.60
C GLY A 186 1.78 5.04 6.60
N SER A 187 1.42 4.06 5.75
CA SER A 187 1.99 2.71 5.78
C SER A 187 3.51 2.64 5.65
N TRP A 188 4.17 3.66 5.10
CA TRP A 188 5.63 3.73 4.98
C TRP A 188 6.33 4.06 6.31
N MET A 189 5.59 4.55 7.31
CA MET A 189 6.08 4.87 8.65
C MET A 189 6.15 3.67 9.60
N GLU A 190 5.56 2.53 9.22
CA GLU A 190 5.55 1.35 10.08
C GLU A 190 6.96 0.74 10.23
N GLU A 191 7.26 0.32 11.45
CA GLU A 191 8.52 -0.33 11.80
C GLU A 191 8.53 -1.81 11.41
N HIS A 192 7.36 -2.44 11.37
CA HIS A 192 7.21 -3.86 11.08
C HIS A 192 6.73 -4.08 9.64
N PRO A 193 7.38 -4.95 8.84
CA PRO A 193 6.93 -5.27 7.48
C PRO A 193 5.48 -5.76 7.38
N ILE A 194 5.07 -6.69 8.26
CA ILE A 194 3.66 -7.11 8.37
C ILE A 194 2.73 -5.91 8.69
N GLY A 195 3.16 -4.96 9.54
CA GLY A 195 2.39 -3.76 9.85
C GLY A 195 2.11 -2.93 8.60
N ARG A 196 3.09 -2.80 7.70
CA ARG A 196 2.90 -2.14 6.38
C ARG A 196 1.80 -2.80 5.56
N ALA A 197 1.82 -4.14 5.47
CA ALA A 197 0.82 -4.90 4.73
C ALA A 197 -0.58 -4.81 5.38
N GLU A 198 -0.67 -4.61 6.69
CA GLU A 198 -1.96 -4.49 7.40
C GLU A 198 -2.74 -3.22 7.03
N TRP A 199 -2.10 -2.22 6.43
CA TRP A 199 -2.79 -1.05 5.89
C TRP A 199 -3.80 -1.38 4.77
N ILE A 200 -3.80 -2.61 4.23
CA ILE A 200 -4.92 -3.11 3.42
C ILE A 200 -6.26 -3.02 4.18
N LYS A 201 -6.26 -3.20 5.50
CA LYS A 201 -7.46 -3.07 6.36
C LYS A 201 -7.95 -1.62 6.44
N PHE A 202 -7.02 -0.65 6.44
CA PHE A 202 -7.33 0.78 6.35
C PHE A 202 -8.03 1.08 5.03
N VAL A 203 -7.46 0.64 3.90
CA VAL A 203 -8.07 0.83 2.58
C VAL A 203 -9.43 0.15 2.51
N ALA A 204 -9.54 -1.11 2.95
CA ALA A 204 -10.77 -1.90 2.85
C ALA A 204 -11.97 -1.31 3.59
N ALA A 205 -11.75 -0.55 4.67
CA ALA A 205 -12.81 0.09 5.44
C ALA A 205 -13.62 1.09 4.60
N PHE A 206 -12.99 1.76 3.63
CA PHE A 206 -13.66 2.71 2.74
C PHE A 206 -14.56 2.04 1.68
N PHE A 207 -14.38 0.75 1.44
CA PHE A 207 -15.05 0.02 0.35
C PHE A 207 -15.94 -1.14 0.83
N GLY A 208 -16.05 -1.37 2.15
CA GLY A 208 -16.77 -2.52 2.69
C GLY A 208 -16.14 -3.86 2.29
N LYS A 209 -14.79 -3.92 2.28
CA LYS A 209 -14.01 -5.10 1.87
C LYS A 209 -13.25 -5.77 3.01
N GLU A 210 -13.75 -5.61 4.24
CA GLU A 210 -13.05 -6.00 5.47
C GLU A 210 -12.73 -7.49 5.52
N THR A 211 -13.66 -8.36 5.12
CA THR A 211 -13.43 -9.82 5.10
C THR A 211 -12.31 -10.21 4.14
N ILE A 212 -12.29 -9.64 2.93
CA ILE A 212 -11.23 -9.93 1.94
C ILE A 212 -9.89 -9.43 2.44
N ALA A 213 -9.85 -8.23 3.04
CA ALA A 213 -8.64 -7.67 3.61
C ALA A 213 -8.07 -8.53 4.73
N GLU A 214 -8.94 -9.06 5.59
CA GLU A 214 -8.57 -9.96 6.68
C GLU A 214 -7.96 -11.26 6.13
N ASP A 215 -8.62 -11.91 5.17
CA ASP A 215 -8.10 -13.15 4.57
C ASP A 215 -6.72 -12.95 3.91
N VAL A 216 -6.57 -11.88 3.14
CA VAL A 216 -5.30 -11.51 2.49
C VAL A 216 -4.22 -11.27 3.55
N PHE A 217 -4.53 -10.47 4.58
CA PHE A 217 -3.59 -10.15 5.65
C PHE A 217 -3.17 -11.38 6.45
N GLN A 218 -4.11 -12.25 6.84
CA GLN A 218 -3.81 -13.47 7.59
C GLN A 218 -2.90 -14.40 6.80
N ASN A 219 -3.10 -14.52 5.49
CA ASN A 219 -2.23 -15.31 4.63
C ASN A 219 -0.80 -14.72 4.57
N ILE A 220 -0.66 -13.41 4.37
CA ILE A 220 0.65 -12.72 4.36
C ILE A 220 1.36 -12.92 5.71
N LYS A 221 0.66 -12.69 6.82
CA LYS A 221 1.18 -12.88 8.18
C LYS A 221 1.68 -14.30 8.39
N LYS A 222 0.88 -15.30 8.00
CA LYS A 222 1.22 -16.72 8.10
C LYS A 222 2.50 -17.04 7.32
N GLU A 223 2.58 -16.63 6.07
CA GLU A 223 3.73 -16.92 5.21
C GLU A 223 5.01 -16.21 5.67
N TYR A 224 4.90 -14.96 6.12
CA TYR A 224 6.02 -14.22 6.72
C TYR A 224 6.54 -14.92 7.97
N ASN A 225 5.65 -15.27 8.92
CA ASN A 225 6.03 -15.90 10.18
C ASN A 225 6.63 -17.30 9.97
N LYS A 226 6.10 -18.07 9.00
CA LYS A 226 6.69 -19.33 8.57
C LYS A 226 8.11 -19.14 8.06
N ALA A 227 8.34 -18.17 7.16
CA ALA A 227 9.67 -17.88 6.62
C ALA A 227 10.65 -17.42 7.70
N SER A 228 10.25 -16.51 8.59
CA SER A 228 11.09 -16.05 9.70
C SER A 228 11.45 -17.18 10.67
N THR A 229 10.51 -18.08 10.97
CA THR A 229 10.75 -19.24 11.84
C THR A 229 11.78 -20.18 11.22
N LEU A 230 11.67 -20.41 9.91
CA LEU A 230 12.60 -21.24 9.17
C LEU A 230 14.02 -20.64 9.18
N ALA A 231 14.16 -19.32 8.96
CA ALA A 231 15.44 -18.63 9.02
C ALA A 231 16.09 -18.70 10.40
N LYS A 232 15.31 -18.54 11.48
CA LYS A 232 15.82 -18.62 12.88
C LYS A 232 16.41 -19.98 13.26
N ASN A 233 16.10 -21.03 12.51
CA ASN A 233 16.66 -22.38 12.75
C ASN A 233 18.03 -22.59 12.08
N THR A 234 18.55 -21.60 11.35
CA THR A 234 19.90 -21.65 10.77
C THR A 234 20.95 -21.36 11.85
N THR A 235 22.13 -21.97 11.69
CA THR A 235 23.22 -21.85 12.68
C THR A 235 24.14 -20.67 12.41
N ASN A 236 24.22 -20.23 11.16
CA ASN A 236 25.07 -19.12 10.73
C ASN A 236 24.24 -17.85 10.59
N SER A 237 24.90 -16.69 10.68
CA SER A 237 24.24 -15.40 10.49
C SER A 237 25.18 -14.48 9.71
N PRO A 238 25.10 -14.49 8.36
CA PRO A 238 26.05 -13.75 7.54
C PRO A 238 25.96 -12.25 7.81
N THR A 239 27.10 -11.58 7.75
CA THR A 239 27.18 -10.12 7.91
C THR A 239 26.60 -9.41 6.68
N VAL A 240 25.68 -8.46 6.91
CA VAL A 240 25.00 -7.71 5.84
C VAL A 240 25.29 -6.22 5.96
N MET A 241 25.76 -5.63 4.87
CA MET A 241 25.73 -4.20 4.63
C MET A 241 24.56 -3.80 3.72
N SER A 242 24.08 -2.56 3.85
CA SER A 242 22.97 -2.03 3.07
C SER A 242 23.18 -0.55 2.78
N GLY A 243 22.40 -0.02 1.83
CA GLY A 243 22.48 1.37 1.41
C GLY A 243 23.45 1.60 0.27
N ASN A 244 23.51 2.86 -0.16
CA ASN A 244 24.36 3.36 -1.22
C ASN A 244 24.65 4.84 -1.01
N MET A 245 25.55 5.38 -1.83
CA MET A 245 25.89 6.80 -1.81
C MET A 245 24.81 7.60 -2.55
N PHE A 246 24.47 8.77 -2.00
CA PHE A 246 23.71 9.81 -2.66
C PHE A 246 24.33 11.16 -2.29
N LYS A 247 24.74 11.94 -3.29
CA LYS A 247 25.40 13.25 -3.09
C LYS A 247 26.52 13.21 -2.02
N ASP A 248 27.48 12.32 -2.19
CA ASP A 248 28.65 12.13 -1.31
C ASP A 248 28.38 11.65 0.12
N VAL A 249 27.15 11.24 0.42
CA VAL A 249 26.76 10.67 1.72
C VAL A 249 26.24 9.25 1.54
N TRP A 250 26.66 8.33 2.40
CA TRP A 250 26.10 6.97 2.42
C TRP A 250 24.84 6.93 3.27
N HIS A 251 23.75 6.40 2.73
CA HIS A 251 22.49 6.27 3.44
C HIS A 251 22.23 4.81 3.80
N VAL A 252 22.31 4.47 5.10
CA VAL A 252 21.96 3.13 5.61
C VAL A 252 20.56 3.13 6.23
N PRO A 253 19.81 2.01 6.20
CA PRO A 253 18.62 1.86 7.03
C PRO A 253 18.94 1.90 8.53
N GLY A 254 18.15 2.61 9.33
CA GLY A 254 18.26 2.55 10.78
C GLY A 254 17.82 1.18 11.34
N GLY A 255 18.31 0.81 12.52
CA GLY A 255 18.04 -0.46 13.19
C GLY A 255 16.58 -0.72 13.58
N ASN A 256 15.76 0.33 13.71
CA ASN A 256 14.31 0.22 13.95
C ASN A 256 13.47 0.30 12.66
N SER A 257 14.12 0.35 11.48
CA SER A 257 13.42 0.37 10.20
C SER A 257 12.85 -1.00 9.83
N PHE A 258 11.81 -1.02 8.99
CA PHE A 258 11.30 -2.27 8.42
C PHE A 258 12.35 -3.03 7.60
N ILE A 259 13.32 -2.34 7.00
CA ILE A 259 14.46 -2.97 6.30
C ILE A 259 15.35 -3.72 7.28
N ALA A 260 15.75 -3.08 8.39
CA ALA A 260 16.52 -3.74 9.43
C ALA A 260 15.73 -4.91 10.06
N ARG A 261 14.39 -4.78 10.15
CA ARG A 261 13.53 -5.87 10.60
C ARG A 261 13.55 -7.07 9.65
N PHE A 262 13.49 -6.85 8.33
CA PHE A 262 13.65 -7.94 7.35
C PHE A 262 14.98 -8.67 7.53
N LEU A 263 16.09 -7.92 7.63
CA LEU A 263 17.43 -8.50 7.82
C LEU A 263 17.52 -9.33 9.12
N LYS A 264 16.95 -8.81 10.22
CA LYS A 264 16.87 -9.53 11.49
C LYS A 264 16.03 -10.80 11.38
N ASP A 265 14.88 -10.73 10.72
CA ASP A 265 13.96 -11.86 10.58
C ASP A 265 14.46 -12.95 9.63
N ALA A 266 15.38 -12.59 8.73
CA ALA A 266 16.13 -13.52 7.90
C ALA A 266 17.37 -14.11 8.62
N ASN A 267 17.52 -13.92 9.93
CA ASN A 267 18.66 -14.37 10.72
C ASN A 267 20.02 -13.89 10.18
N THR A 268 20.14 -12.62 9.83
CA THR A 268 21.41 -12.00 9.39
C THR A 268 22.01 -11.08 10.47
N THR A 269 23.31 -10.80 10.35
CA THR A 269 24.01 -9.84 11.20
C THR A 269 24.07 -8.49 10.48
N TYR A 270 23.03 -7.67 10.64
CA TYR A 270 23.01 -6.32 10.06
C TYR A 270 23.94 -5.36 10.81
N LEU A 271 24.89 -4.76 10.08
CA LEU A 271 25.99 -3.99 10.68
C LEU A 271 25.56 -2.70 11.39
N TRP A 272 24.37 -2.16 11.16
CA TRP A 272 23.85 -0.95 11.84
C TRP A 272 22.54 -1.21 12.59
N ALA A 273 22.33 -2.45 13.06
CA ALA A 273 21.15 -2.83 13.83
C ALA A 273 21.00 -2.07 15.16
N ASP A 274 22.07 -1.44 15.65
CA ASP A 274 22.13 -0.68 16.90
C ASP A 274 21.67 0.79 16.76
N ILE A 275 21.44 1.30 15.54
CA ILE A 275 21.00 2.68 15.33
C ILE A 275 19.49 2.78 15.61
N PRO A 276 19.02 3.51 16.64
CA PRO A 276 17.61 3.53 17.03
C PRO A 276 16.78 4.49 16.16
N LYS A 277 16.81 4.29 14.83
CA LYS A 277 16.06 5.09 13.84
C LYS A 277 15.19 4.19 12.96
N THR A 278 14.01 4.67 12.62
CA THR A 278 13.05 4.00 11.72
C THR A 278 13.29 4.33 10.24
N GLY A 279 13.89 5.50 9.96
CA GLY A 279 14.29 5.95 8.63
C GLY A 279 15.76 5.65 8.30
N SER A 280 16.37 6.49 7.47
CA SER A 280 17.78 6.36 7.08
C SER A 280 18.74 7.11 8.01
N GLN A 281 19.95 6.59 8.17
CA GLN A 281 21.09 7.28 8.75
C GLN A 281 22.10 7.65 7.66
N ALA A 282 22.46 8.94 7.61
CA ALA A 282 23.56 9.46 6.81
C ALA A 282 24.92 9.17 7.47
N LEU A 283 25.85 8.57 6.73
CA LEU A 283 27.20 8.23 7.17
C LEU A 283 28.23 8.68 6.13
N SER A 284 29.48 8.89 6.56
CA SER A 284 30.59 9.05 5.62
C SER A 284 30.95 7.70 4.99
N PHE A 285 31.49 7.74 3.77
CA PHE A 285 32.00 6.55 3.11
C PHE A 285 33.06 5.84 3.96
N GLU A 286 33.97 6.60 4.58
CA GLU A 286 35.08 6.08 5.36
C GLU A 286 34.59 5.33 6.61
N SER A 287 33.56 5.84 7.29
CA SER A 287 32.93 5.15 8.44
C SER A 287 32.22 3.86 8.00
N VAL A 288 31.60 3.86 6.83
CA VAL A 288 30.99 2.65 6.27
C VAL A 288 32.06 1.64 5.88
N LEU A 289 33.13 2.07 5.24
CA LEU A 289 34.23 1.20 4.84
C LEU A 289 34.88 0.55 6.07
N GLU A 290 35.16 1.32 7.12
CA GLU A 290 35.74 0.80 8.37
C GLU A 290 34.89 -0.33 8.98
N LYS A 291 33.56 -0.15 9.02
CA LYS A 291 32.65 -1.14 9.64
C LYS A 291 32.30 -2.31 8.72
N ALA A 292 32.19 -2.08 7.41
CA ALA A 292 31.58 -3.01 6.46
C ALA A 292 32.51 -3.55 5.38
N GLN A 293 33.80 -3.22 5.39
CA GLN A 293 34.76 -3.73 4.39
C GLN A 293 34.67 -5.25 4.21
N LYS A 294 34.50 -5.98 5.31
CA LYS A 294 34.44 -7.45 5.35
C LYS A 294 33.02 -8.01 5.36
N ALA A 295 31.99 -7.21 5.08
CA ALA A 295 30.63 -7.69 5.00
C ALA A 295 30.51 -8.78 3.93
N GLU A 296 29.86 -9.89 4.27
CA GLU A 296 29.67 -11.03 3.36
C GLU A 296 28.66 -10.71 2.26
N LEU A 297 27.64 -9.93 2.58
CA LEU A 297 26.52 -9.63 1.70
C LEU A 297 26.28 -8.11 1.64
N TRP A 298 25.99 -7.61 0.44
CA TRP A 298 25.47 -6.26 0.24
C TRP A 298 24.05 -6.34 -0.34
N ILE A 299 23.05 -6.04 0.48
CA ILE A 299 21.63 -6.09 0.11
C ILE A 299 21.06 -4.68 0.09
N GLY A 300 20.55 -4.23 -1.07
CA GLY A 300 20.02 -2.88 -1.25
C GLY A 300 21.08 -1.88 -1.72
N SER A 301 21.77 -2.20 -2.82
CA SER A 301 22.85 -1.40 -3.42
C SER A 301 22.36 -0.24 -4.32
N GLY A 302 21.16 0.26 -4.11
CA GLY A 302 20.57 1.33 -4.92
C GLY A 302 20.05 0.87 -6.29
N ASN A 303 20.18 1.74 -7.31
CA ASN A 303 19.53 1.57 -8.61
C ASN A 303 20.45 1.02 -9.72
N SER A 304 21.71 0.71 -9.40
CA SER A 304 22.65 0.16 -10.40
C SER A 304 22.19 -1.21 -10.89
N LYS A 305 22.29 -1.44 -12.20
CA LYS A 305 21.82 -2.67 -12.86
C LYS A 305 22.89 -3.75 -13.01
N SER A 306 24.15 -3.42 -12.73
CA SER A 306 25.28 -4.36 -12.80
C SER A 306 26.40 -3.93 -11.85
N LEU A 307 27.37 -4.82 -11.61
CA LEU A 307 28.56 -4.47 -10.85
C LEU A 307 29.42 -3.40 -11.57
N SER A 308 29.43 -3.41 -12.90
CA SER A 308 30.12 -2.38 -13.70
C SER A 308 29.50 -1.00 -13.47
N GLU A 309 28.19 -0.90 -13.61
CA GLU A 309 27.48 0.37 -13.38
C GLU A 309 27.66 0.84 -11.93
N LEU A 310 27.57 -0.08 -10.96
CA LEU A 310 27.80 0.25 -9.55
C LEU A 310 29.21 0.82 -9.34
N ARG A 311 30.25 0.21 -9.92
CA ARG A 311 31.63 0.72 -9.91
C ARG A 311 31.76 2.09 -10.59
N GLU A 312 31.09 2.29 -11.72
CA GLU A 312 31.11 3.56 -12.45
C GLU A 312 30.47 4.68 -11.63
N THR A 313 29.44 4.39 -10.81
CA THR A 313 28.91 5.39 -9.88
C THR A 313 29.90 5.78 -8.80
N ASN A 314 30.68 4.82 -8.27
CA ASN A 314 31.74 5.09 -7.31
C ASN A 314 32.78 3.95 -7.25
N HIS A 315 33.97 4.20 -7.80
CA HIS A 315 35.06 3.22 -7.82
C HIS A 315 35.49 2.74 -6.42
N LYS A 316 35.23 3.53 -5.36
CA LYS A 316 35.57 3.13 -3.99
C LYS A 316 34.77 1.90 -3.53
N TYR A 317 33.66 1.56 -4.20
CA TYR A 317 32.89 0.34 -3.90
C TYR A 317 33.68 -0.96 -4.09
N GLU A 318 34.75 -0.94 -4.89
CA GLU A 318 35.66 -2.09 -5.06
C GLU A 318 36.41 -2.45 -3.76
N ALA A 319 36.39 -1.57 -2.75
CA ALA A 319 37.02 -1.81 -1.46
C ALA A 319 36.29 -2.87 -0.60
N PHE A 320 34.99 -3.08 -0.82
CA PHE A 320 34.16 -4.03 -0.06
C PHE A 320 34.31 -5.46 -0.56
N ASP A 321 34.40 -6.42 0.36
CA ASP A 321 34.52 -7.83 0.03
C ASP A 321 33.25 -8.38 -0.65
N ALA A 322 32.06 -7.88 -0.28
CA ALA A 322 30.84 -8.21 -1.00
C ALA A 322 30.90 -7.84 -2.50
N PHE A 323 31.52 -6.71 -2.85
CA PHE A 323 31.72 -6.32 -4.25
C PHE A 323 32.69 -7.29 -4.94
N LYS A 324 33.85 -7.55 -4.33
CA LYS A 324 34.89 -8.46 -4.88
C LYS A 324 34.37 -9.88 -5.07
N ASN A 325 33.58 -10.37 -4.12
CA ASN A 325 32.96 -11.70 -4.13
C ASN A 325 31.66 -11.75 -4.95
N LYS A 326 31.27 -10.62 -5.55
CA LYS A 326 30.05 -10.45 -6.35
C LYS A 326 28.77 -10.73 -5.59
N THR A 327 28.74 -10.65 -4.26
CA THR A 327 27.56 -10.88 -3.40
C THR A 327 26.77 -9.59 -3.16
N VAL A 328 26.51 -8.86 -4.24
CA VAL A 328 25.73 -7.61 -4.24
C VAL A 328 24.36 -7.87 -4.85
N TYR A 329 23.30 -7.47 -4.14
CA TYR A 329 21.91 -7.75 -4.50
C TYR A 329 21.09 -6.47 -4.56
N SER A 330 20.30 -6.34 -5.63
CA SER A 330 19.45 -5.19 -5.90
C SER A 330 17.99 -5.61 -6.02
N SER A 331 17.10 -4.80 -5.46
CA SER A 331 15.64 -4.95 -5.62
C SER A 331 15.07 -4.11 -6.76
N THR A 332 15.92 -3.47 -7.57
CA THR A 332 15.52 -2.46 -8.56
C THR A 332 15.67 -2.91 -10.01
N LEU A 333 15.98 -4.20 -10.23
CA LEU A 333 16.15 -4.74 -11.59
C LEU A 333 14.82 -5.07 -12.27
N LYS A 334 13.80 -5.43 -11.50
CA LYS A 334 12.46 -5.77 -12.01
C LYS A 334 11.59 -4.53 -12.13
N MET A 335 11.22 -4.20 -13.37
CA MET A 335 10.40 -3.05 -13.73
C MET A 335 9.12 -3.49 -14.43
N GLY A 336 8.04 -2.74 -14.22
CA GLY A 336 6.82 -2.84 -15.01
C GLY A 336 6.95 -2.18 -16.39
N PRO A 337 5.86 -2.16 -17.18
CA PRO A 337 5.90 -1.82 -18.61
C PRO A 337 6.47 -0.44 -18.97
N LYS A 338 6.41 0.53 -18.05
CA LYS A 338 6.87 1.91 -18.24
C LYS A 338 8.04 2.32 -17.35
N GLY A 339 8.67 1.36 -16.65
CA GLY A 339 9.84 1.61 -15.81
C GLY A 339 9.54 1.78 -14.31
N GLY A 340 8.27 1.71 -13.89
CA GLY A 340 7.90 1.59 -12.48
C GLY A 340 8.51 0.36 -11.82
N LEU A 341 9.03 0.49 -10.60
CA LEU A 341 9.74 -0.59 -9.91
C LEU A 341 8.77 -1.50 -9.13
N ILE A 342 8.76 -2.78 -9.48
CA ILE A 342 7.84 -3.78 -8.89
C ILE A 342 8.05 -3.89 -7.37
N TYR A 343 9.30 -3.78 -6.91
CA TYR A 343 9.62 -3.80 -5.47
C TYR A 343 8.95 -2.66 -4.69
N TYR A 344 8.93 -1.43 -5.23
CA TYR A 344 8.36 -0.30 -4.51
C TYR A 344 6.83 -0.27 -4.57
N GLU A 345 6.22 -0.83 -5.62
CA GLU A 345 4.77 -0.96 -5.73
C GLU A 345 4.24 -2.16 -4.94
N LEU A 346 4.62 -3.39 -5.30
CA LEU A 346 4.06 -4.62 -4.73
C LEU A 346 4.71 -5.03 -3.40
N GLY A 347 5.99 -4.70 -3.20
CA GLY A 347 6.77 -5.13 -2.04
C GLY A 347 6.09 -4.88 -0.68
N PRO A 348 5.51 -3.69 -0.41
CA PRO A 348 4.80 -3.42 0.84
C PRO A 348 3.62 -4.35 1.13
N MET A 349 2.97 -4.90 0.08
CA MET A 349 1.90 -5.88 0.19
C MET A 349 2.40 -7.33 0.20
N ARG A 350 3.68 -7.58 -0.12
CA ARG A 350 4.31 -8.90 -0.11
C ARG A 350 5.58 -8.95 0.73
N PRO A 351 5.53 -8.57 2.02
CA PRO A 351 6.69 -8.68 2.90
C PRO A 351 7.12 -10.15 3.08
N ASP A 352 6.22 -11.12 2.91
CA ASP A 352 6.54 -12.55 2.92
C ASP A 352 7.51 -12.94 1.81
N LEU A 353 7.37 -12.37 0.61
CA LEU A 353 8.29 -12.63 -0.51
C LEU A 353 9.62 -11.90 -0.33
N ILE A 354 9.60 -10.63 0.11
CA ILE A 354 10.83 -9.89 0.43
C ILE A 354 11.66 -10.66 1.45
N LEU A 355 11.02 -11.17 2.50
CA LEU A 355 11.71 -11.95 3.53
C LEU A 355 12.28 -13.26 2.95
N LYS A 356 11.51 -13.99 2.13
CA LYS A 356 11.97 -15.24 1.49
C LYS A 356 13.16 -15.00 0.56
N ASP A 357 13.19 -13.91 -0.20
CA ASP A 357 14.34 -13.52 -1.01
C ASP A 357 15.60 -13.34 -0.16
N ILE A 358 15.50 -12.56 0.92
CA ILE A 358 16.64 -12.29 1.81
C ILE A 358 17.11 -13.58 2.48
N ILE A 359 16.19 -14.45 2.89
CA ILE A 359 16.52 -15.77 3.44
C ILE A 359 17.24 -16.63 2.41
N HIS A 360 16.77 -16.67 1.17
CA HIS A 360 17.43 -17.45 0.11
C HIS A 360 18.84 -16.91 -0.20
N ILE A 361 19.04 -15.58 -0.15
CA ILE A 361 20.35 -14.94 -0.30
C ILE A 361 21.30 -15.30 0.86
N ALA A 362 20.80 -15.27 2.09
CA ALA A 362 21.61 -15.45 3.29
C ALA A 362 21.84 -16.93 3.66
N HIS A 363 20.86 -17.78 3.37
CA HIS A 363 20.74 -19.18 3.78
C HIS A 363 20.17 -20.03 2.62
N PRO A 364 20.87 -20.17 1.49
CA PRO A 364 20.35 -20.87 0.31
C PRO A 364 19.97 -22.33 0.57
N GLU A 365 20.56 -22.97 1.60
CA GLU A 365 20.25 -24.33 2.02
C GLU A 365 18.83 -24.51 2.60
N VAL A 366 18.19 -23.40 2.97
CA VAL A 366 16.89 -23.39 3.63
C VAL A 366 15.73 -23.37 2.63
N LEU A 367 15.93 -22.74 1.48
CA LEU A 367 14.93 -22.51 0.45
C LEU A 367 15.45 -23.01 -0.91
N VAL A 368 15.65 -24.33 -1.00
CA VAL A 368 16.37 -25.02 -2.09
C VAL A 368 15.73 -24.85 -3.48
N ASP A 369 14.39 -24.77 -3.56
CA ASP A 369 13.63 -24.62 -4.81
C ASP A 369 12.92 -23.27 -4.93
N TYR A 370 13.40 -22.27 -4.21
CA TYR A 370 12.80 -20.93 -4.23
C TYR A 370 13.47 -20.04 -5.26
N GLU A 371 12.68 -19.44 -6.15
CA GLU A 371 13.14 -18.39 -7.04
C GLU A 371 12.85 -17.01 -6.44
N PRO A 372 13.87 -16.16 -6.24
CA PRO A 372 13.67 -14.82 -5.71
C PRO A 372 12.73 -13.94 -6.55
N TYR A 373 11.79 -13.28 -5.88
CA TYR A 373 10.77 -12.49 -6.55
C TYR A 373 11.17 -11.03 -6.77
N PHE A 374 11.88 -10.40 -5.85
CA PHE A 374 12.25 -8.99 -5.90
C PHE A 374 13.76 -8.75 -6.03
N PHE A 375 14.59 -9.49 -5.29
CA PHE A 375 16.03 -9.29 -5.26
C PHE A 375 16.75 -10.13 -6.30
N GLU A 376 17.68 -9.51 -6.99
CA GLU A 376 18.55 -10.15 -7.97
C GLU A 376 20.01 -9.81 -7.68
N LYS A 377 20.90 -10.78 -7.91
CA LYS A 377 22.35 -10.61 -7.82
C LYS A 377 22.85 -9.76 -8.98
N LEU A 378 23.61 -8.71 -8.70
CA LEU A 378 24.26 -7.93 -9.75
C LEU A 378 25.32 -8.77 -10.47
N LYS A 379 25.28 -8.74 -11.80
CA LYS A 379 26.21 -9.49 -12.66
C LYS A 379 27.53 -8.76 -12.87
#